data_AF-A0A0G1TT64-F1
#
_entry.id   AF-A0A0G1TT64-F1
#
_cell.length_a   1.000
_cell.length_b   1.000
_cell.length_c   1.000
_cell.angle_alpha   90.00
_cell.angle_beta   90.00
_cell.angle_gamma   90.00
#
_symmetry.space_group_name_H-M   'P 1'
#
loop_
_entity.id
_entity.type
_entity.pdbx_description
1 polymer ?
#
loop_
_entity_poly.entity_id
_entity_poly.type
_entity_poly.pdbx_seq_one_letter_code
_entity_poly.pdbx_strand_id
1 'polypeptide(L)' 'MNQRKSLDCRLMPSDKNCDVFMSGTEEHLLEAGVAHAAKSHEHEDSPELRAQLKTMMKDEQ' A
#
# COMPACT_ATOMS: atom_id res chain seq x y z
N MET A 1 -4.17 13.15 -17.02
CA MET A 1 -3.20 13.07 -15.91
C MET A 1 -3.41 11.74 -15.21
N ASN A 2 -2.35 11.00 -14.89
CA ASN A 2 -2.49 9.78 -14.07
C ASN A 2 -3.06 10.18 -12.71
N GLN A 3 -4.18 9.58 -12.32
CA GLN A 3 -4.78 9.80 -10.99
C GLN A 3 -3.77 9.36 -9.94
N ARG A 4 -3.41 10.29 -9.05
CA ARG A 4 -2.56 9.98 -7.91
C ARG A 4 -3.40 9.21 -6.91
N LYS A 5 -2.77 8.23 -6.28
CA LYS A 5 -3.35 7.43 -5.21
C LYS A 5 -2.57 7.66 -3.93
N SER A 6 -3.22 7.40 -2.82
CA SER A 6 -2.63 7.34 -1.49
C SER A 6 -2.93 5.99 -0.84
N LEU A 7 -1.99 5.51 -0.04
CA LEU A 7 -2.09 4.29 0.74
C LEU A 7 -1.70 4.64 2.17
N ASP A 8 -2.64 4.47 3.09
CA ASP A 8 -2.47 4.77 4.50
C ASP A 8 -2.40 3.49 5.32
N CYS A 9 -1.19 3.09 5.74
CA CYS A 9 -1.00 1.88 6.52
C CYS A 9 -1.53 2.02 7.96
N ARG A 10 -1.78 3.24 8.45
CA ARG A 10 -2.35 3.49 9.79
C ARG A 10 -3.79 3.03 9.91
N LEU A 11 -4.51 2.99 8.78
CA LEU A 11 -5.89 2.55 8.72
C LEU A 11 -6.02 1.02 8.70
N MET A 12 -4.91 0.30 8.62
CA MET A 12 -4.89 -1.16 8.57
C MET A 12 -4.70 -1.72 9.99
N PRO A 13 -5.45 -2.75 10.40
CA PRO A 13 -5.17 -3.46 11.63
C PRO A 13 -3.82 -4.18 11.46
N SER A 14 -2.78 -3.67 12.10
CA SER A 14 -1.45 -4.29 12.02
C SER A 14 -0.76 -4.29 13.38
N ASP A 15 -0.27 -5.46 13.78
CA ASP A 15 0.52 -5.66 15.01
C ASP A 15 1.74 -4.75 15.10
N LYS A 16 2.30 -4.33 13.96
CA LYS A 16 3.50 -3.48 13.93
C LYS A 16 3.22 -1.99 14.11
N ASN A 17 1.95 -1.57 14.31
CA ASN A 17 1.56 -0.16 14.46
C ASN A 17 2.19 0.73 13.38
N CYS A 18 1.98 0.36 12.12
CA CYS A 18 2.62 1.04 11.00
C CYS A 18 2.08 2.46 10.82
N ASP A 19 2.94 3.47 10.97
CA ASP A 19 2.60 4.89 10.79
C ASP A 19 2.89 5.42 9.38
N VAL A 20 3.13 4.51 8.42
CA VAL A 20 3.53 4.89 7.06
C VAL A 20 2.31 5.33 6.25
N PHE A 21 2.43 6.51 5.64
CA PHE A 21 1.55 7.00 4.59
C PHE A 21 2.37 7.16 3.31
N MET A 22 1.88 6.59 2.20
CA MET A 22 2.53 6.66 0.89
C MET A 22 1.59 7.25 -0.14
N SER A 23 2.12 8.00 -1.10
CA SER A 23 1.34 8.45 -2.26
C SER A 23 2.15 8.53 -3.55
N GLY A 24 1.47 8.39 -4.68
CA GLY A 24 2.13 8.24 -5.99
C GLY A 24 1.15 7.91 -7.10
N THR A 25 1.65 7.50 -8.27
CA THR A 25 0.80 6.86 -9.29
C THR A 25 0.39 5.48 -8.81
N GLU A 26 -0.74 4.94 -9.30
CA GLU A 26 -1.20 3.61 -8.89
C GLU A 26 -0.11 2.53 -9.03
N GLU A 27 0.62 2.52 -10.15
CA GLU A 27 1.70 1.55 -10.39
C GLU A 27 2.84 1.68 -9.37
N HIS A 28 3.43 2.88 -9.20
CA HIS A 28 4.53 3.07 -8.26
C HIS A 28 4.11 2.87 -6.81
N LEU A 29 2.89 3.28 -6.46
CA LEU A 29 2.37 3.11 -5.11
C LEU A 29 2.14 1.63 -4.78
N LEU A 30 1.73 0.84 -5.77
CA LEU A 30 1.52 -0.59 -5.57
C LEU A 30 2.85 -1.29 -5.28
N GLU A 31 3.87 -1.02 -6.10
CA GLU A 31 5.20 -1.58 -5.89
C GLU A 31 5.79 -1.17 -4.54
N ALA A 32 5.65 0.10 -4.16
CA ALA A 32 6.09 0.60 -2.87
C ALA A 32 5.33 -0.07 -1.70
N GLY A 33 4.00 -0.21 -1.81
CA GLY A 33 3.16 -0.84 -0.79
C GLY A 33 3.47 -2.32 -0.59
N VAL A 34 3.68 -3.05 -1.69
CA VAL A 34 4.10 -4.47 -1.66
C VAL A 34 5.48 -4.60 -1.02
N ALA A 35 6.45 -3.79 -1.44
CA ALA A 35 7.80 -3.83 -0.88
C ALA A 35 7.80 -3.52 0.63
N HIS A 36 6.96 -2.58 1.07
CA HIS A 36 6.77 -2.27 2.48
C HIS A 36 6.14 -3.44 3.25
N ALA A 37 5.06 -4.02 2.73
CA ALA A 37 4.38 -5.17 3.34
C ALA A 37 5.33 -6.38 3.45
N ALA A 38 6.11 -6.67 2.42
CA ALA A 38 7.03 -7.80 2.43
C ALA A 38 8.22 -7.61 3.38
N LYS A 39 8.79 -6.41 3.43
CA LYS A 39 9.97 -6.15 4.28
C LYS A 39 9.63 -5.84 5.74
N SER A 40 8.52 -5.14 5.98
CA SER A 40 8.18 -4.63 7.32
C SER A 40 7.20 -5.56 8.03
N HIS A 41 6.29 -6.19 7.29
CA HIS A 41 5.25 -7.07 7.81
C HIS A 41 5.45 -8.54 7.41
N GLU A 42 6.54 -8.86 6.71
CA GLU A 42 6.90 -10.24 6.33
C GLU A 42 5.80 -10.94 5.50
N HIS A 43 4.94 -10.15 4.84
CA HIS A 43 3.94 -10.67 3.91
C HIS A 43 4.61 -11.15 2.62
N GLU A 44 4.11 -12.24 2.04
CA GLU A 44 4.60 -12.66 0.73
C GLU A 44 4.11 -11.72 -0.37
N ASP A 45 4.97 -11.41 -1.36
CA ASP A 45 4.54 -10.74 -2.59
C ASP A 45 3.70 -11.69 -3.45
N SER A 46 2.44 -11.84 -3.05
CA SER A 46 1.46 -12.65 -3.76
C SER A 46 0.49 -11.75 -4.53
N PRO A 47 -0.10 -12.22 -5.65
CA PRO A 47 -1.11 -11.46 -6.39
C PRO A 47 -2.33 -11.07 -5.54
N GLU A 48 -2.64 -11.86 -4.51
CA GLU A 48 -3.69 -11.55 -3.54
C GLU A 48 -3.34 -10.31 -2.68
N LEU A 49 -2.10 -10.20 -2.19
CA LEU A 49 -1.64 -9.02 -1.46
C LEU A 49 -1.71 -7.77 -2.35
N ARG A 50 -1.31 -7.89 -3.61
CA ARG A 50 -1.39 -6.79 -4.59
C ARG A 50 -2.83 -6.34 -4.81
N ALA A 51 -3.76 -7.28 -4.96
CA ALA A 51 -5.18 -6.96 -5.12
C ALA A 51 -5.75 -6.28 -3.86
N GLN A 52 -5.38 -6.77 -2.67
CA GLN A 52 -5.76 -6.16 -1.40
C GLN A 52 -5.23 -4.72 -1.27
N LEU A 53 -3.96 -4.48 -1.59
CA LEU A 53 -3.37 -3.14 -1.56
C LEU A 53 -4.07 -2.19 -2.54
N LYS A 54 -4.42 -2.66 -3.75
CA LYS A 54 -5.17 -1.86 -4.72
C LYS A 54 -6.55 -1.44 -4.21
N THR A 55 -7.28 -2.31 -3.50
CA THR A 55 -8.59 -1.91 -2.95
C THR A 55 -8.47 -0.95 -1.77
N MET A 56 -7.31 -0.90 -1.11
CA MET A 56 -7.04 0.01 0.00
C MET A 56 -6.54 1.38 -0.47
N MET A 57 -6.06 1.48 -1.71
CA MET A 57 -5.63 2.74 -2.31
C MET A 57 -6.81 3.68 -2.52
N LYS A 58 -6.64 4.94 -2.09
CA LYS A 58 -7.63 6.00 -2.29
C LYS A 58 -7.13 7.02 -3.30
N ASP A 59 -8.04 7.64 -4.03
CA ASP A 59 -7.68 8.80 -4.86
C ASP A 59 -7.12 9.92 -3.97
N GLU A 60 -5.98 10.45 -4.38
CA GLU A 60 -5.38 11.62 -3.75
C GLU A 60 -5.97 12.86 -4.43
N GLN A 61 -6.79 13.62 -3.69
CA GLN A 61 -7.39 14.89 -4.14
C GLN A 61 -6.47 16.07 -3.89
#